data_AF-A0A232ETD3-F1
#
_entry.id   AF-A0A232ETD3-F1
#
_cell.length_a   1.000
_cell.length_b   1.000
_cell.length_c   1.000
_cell.angle_alpha   90.00
_cell.angle_beta   90.00
_cell.angle_gamma   90.00
#
_symmetry.space_group_name_H-M   'P 1'
#
loop_
_entity.id
_entity.type
_entity.pdbx_description
1 polymer ?
#
loop_
_entity_poly.entity_id
_entity_poly.type
_entity_poly.pdbx_seq_one_letter_code
_entity_poly.pdbx_strand_id
1 'polypeptide(L)'
;MQQLFEAVVTERRSSSTRKPWPRSCCRRTSRTAASSSCQLPEPSGKDDLSQQFGLNNLDADPLRCKTWLAQKHIFVLSQAGKPIYSRYSSEDKLVTVMGVMQALGSFVQAGNDMIRSVHAGDTNFGPLILVTVLKTLESVQQLVLQLSYVYNQILSVLTQSQLTRVYKQRRNFDLRRLLTGSERFIDHLLNFMDREPAFFLGAIKCLPLLPAMRDAITQTIVQTCGKIKNLVFAILLANNQLITLVRMKKFFIHPADLHLILNLVDSSESFKTAESWTPICLPKFDSNGLMHGHVSYLAEDCQACLLLLTVDGDVFFTLSEAKQVHTLSHTLQTGGWLWLILMDTQGAFDSL
;
A
#
# COMPACT_ATOMS: atom_id res chain seq x y z
N MET A 1 13.40 -5.97 27.79
CA MET A 1 12.23 -6.58 27.11
C MET A 1 11.11 -5.55 27.13
N GLN A 2 10.90 -4.81 26.05
CA GLN A 2 9.75 -3.90 25.91
C GLN A 2 8.76 -4.59 24.99
N GLN A 3 7.60 -4.97 25.54
CA GLN A 3 6.52 -5.65 24.83
C GLN A 3 5.57 -4.59 24.27
N LEU A 4 5.23 -4.73 22.98
CA LEU A 4 4.47 -3.77 22.19
C LEU A 4 2.97 -4.09 22.20
N PHE A 5 2.16 -3.03 22.17
CA PHE A 5 0.70 -3.10 22.21
C PHE A 5 0.12 -3.05 20.79
N GLU A 6 -0.66 -4.05 20.42
CA GLU A 6 -1.52 -4.06 19.24
C GLU A 6 -2.96 -4.25 19.73
N ALA A 7 -3.90 -3.36 19.45
CA ALA A 7 -5.30 -3.61 19.79
C ALA A 7 -6.09 -3.98 18.53
N VAL A 8 -6.63 -5.20 18.52
CA VAL A 8 -7.64 -5.63 17.53
C VAL A 8 -8.99 -5.64 18.24
N VAL A 9 -9.79 -4.59 18.05
CA VAL A 9 -11.16 -4.56 18.57
C VAL A 9 -12.09 -5.10 17.49
N THR A 10 -12.60 -6.32 17.69
CA THR A 10 -13.65 -6.92 16.86
C THR A 10 -14.97 -6.88 17.61
N GLU A 11 -15.94 -6.13 17.08
CA GLU A 11 -17.30 -6.12 17.62
C GLU A 11 -18.04 -7.40 17.17
N ARG A 12 -18.07 -8.44 18.02
CA ARG A 12 -18.93 -9.61 17.76
C ARG A 12 -20.38 -9.22 17.98
N ARG A 13 -21.19 -9.19 16.92
CA ARG A 13 -22.65 -9.22 17.06
C ARG A 13 -23.04 -10.50 17.81
N SER A 14 -23.72 -10.35 18.94
CA SER A 14 -24.34 -11.46 19.64
C SER A 14 -25.34 -12.16 18.71
N SER A 15 -25.18 -13.47 18.55
CA SER A 15 -26.07 -14.30 17.74
C SER A 15 -27.43 -14.40 18.42
N SER A 16 -28.36 -13.50 18.11
CA SER A 16 -29.77 -13.69 18.42
C SER A 16 -30.31 -14.80 17.52
N THR A 17 -30.66 -15.93 18.12
CA THR A 17 -31.35 -17.08 17.53
C THR A 17 -32.47 -16.66 16.58
N ARG A 18 -32.29 -16.87 15.26
CA ARG A 18 -33.41 -16.87 14.30
C ARG A 18 -33.78 -18.32 14.00
N LYS A 19 -35.02 -18.67 14.34
CA LYS A 19 -35.66 -19.97 14.05
C LYS A 19 -35.67 -20.23 12.53
N PRO A 20 -35.56 -21.49 12.06
CA PRO A 20 -35.62 -21.80 10.64
C PRO A 20 -37.06 -21.70 10.13
N TRP A 21 -37.24 -21.03 8.99
CA TRP A 21 -38.50 -21.06 8.24
C TRP A 21 -38.49 -22.24 7.24
N PRO A 22 -39.65 -22.86 6.95
CA PRO A 22 -39.72 -24.16 6.32
C PRO A 22 -39.48 -24.10 4.80
N ARG A 23 -38.88 -25.16 4.28
CA ARG A 23 -38.75 -25.42 2.83
C ARG A 23 -40.10 -25.85 2.26
N SER A 24 -40.54 -25.24 1.16
CA SER A 24 -41.57 -25.84 0.30
C SER A 24 -41.35 -25.56 -1.18
N CYS A 25 -41.04 -26.65 -1.89
CA CYS A 25 -41.38 -27.04 -3.26
C CYS A 25 -41.67 -26.00 -4.35
N CYS A 26 -40.90 -26.15 -5.44
CA CYS A 26 -41.30 -25.80 -6.81
C CYS A 26 -42.62 -26.48 -7.22
N ARG A 27 -43.54 -25.72 -7.82
CA ARG A 27 -44.48 -26.23 -8.83
C ARG A 27 -44.77 -25.16 -9.88
N ARG A 28 -44.63 -25.56 -11.15
CA ARG A 28 -45.02 -24.81 -12.35
C ARG A 28 -46.54 -24.61 -12.39
N THR A 29 -46.97 -23.41 -12.74
CA THR A 29 -48.17 -23.20 -13.57
C THR A 29 -48.03 -21.90 -14.38
N SER A 30 -48.27 -22.04 -15.68
CA SER A 30 -48.31 -21.02 -16.73
C SER A 30 -49.61 -20.18 -16.70
N ARG A 31 -49.52 -18.86 -16.98
CA ARG A 31 -50.43 -18.12 -17.91
C ARG A 31 -50.12 -16.61 -17.98
N THR A 32 -49.81 -16.17 -19.20
CA THR A 32 -50.19 -14.92 -19.92
C THR A 32 -50.18 -13.53 -19.24
N ALA A 33 -49.20 -12.73 -19.68
CA ALA A 33 -49.24 -11.35 -20.20
C ALA A 33 -50.07 -10.24 -19.50
N ALA A 34 -49.37 -9.19 -19.05
CA ALA A 34 -49.65 -7.80 -19.41
C ALA A 34 -48.41 -6.92 -19.12
N SER A 35 -48.07 -6.11 -20.11
CA SER A 35 -46.93 -5.19 -20.19
C SER A 35 -47.05 -3.99 -19.26
N SER A 36 -45.99 -3.71 -18.49
CA SER A 36 -45.63 -2.34 -18.12
C SER A 36 -44.11 -2.25 -18.01
N SER A 37 -43.55 -1.37 -18.83
CA SER A 37 -42.13 -1.06 -18.94
C SER A 37 -41.65 -0.34 -17.69
N CYS A 38 -40.74 -0.95 -16.94
CA CYS A 38 -39.87 -0.27 -15.98
C CYS A 38 -38.43 -0.49 -16.44
N GLN A 39 -37.88 0.52 -17.09
CA GLN A 39 -36.47 0.57 -17.48
C GLN A 39 -35.61 0.55 -16.21
N LEU A 40 -34.69 -0.42 -16.13
CA LEU A 40 -33.61 -0.43 -15.15
C LEU A 40 -32.54 0.57 -15.64
N PRO A 41 -32.07 1.53 -14.82
CA PRO A 41 -30.92 2.32 -15.20
C PRO A 41 -29.64 1.47 -15.08
N GLU A 42 -28.89 1.44 -16.18
CA GLU A 42 -27.52 0.93 -16.28
C GLU A 42 -26.58 1.64 -15.28
N PRO A 43 -25.59 0.96 -14.68
CA PRO A 43 -24.65 1.60 -13.77
C PRO A 43 -23.51 2.26 -14.55
N SER A 44 -23.64 3.56 -14.82
CA SER A 44 -22.52 4.42 -15.22
C SER A 44 -21.97 5.18 -14.01
N GLY A 45 -20.64 5.19 -13.88
CA GLY A 45 -19.93 6.00 -12.89
C GLY A 45 -19.18 5.19 -11.83
N LYS A 46 -17.97 4.73 -12.17
CA LYS A 46 -16.92 4.48 -11.19
C LYS A 46 -16.31 5.85 -10.80
N ASP A 47 -15.92 5.95 -9.54
CA ASP A 47 -15.15 7.05 -8.94
C ASP A 47 -15.90 8.33 -8.56
N ASP A 48 -16.72 8.29 -7.49
CA ASP A 48 -17.19 9.53 -6.85
C ASP A 48 -17.49 9.44 -5.33
N LEU A 49 -17.18 8.31 -4.66
CA LEU A 49 -17.45 8.14 -3.22
C LEU A 49 -16.31 8.66 -2.31
N SER A 50 -15.12 8.87 -2.85
CA SER A 50 -13.95 9.39 -2.11
C SER A 50 -13.91 10.93 -2.07
N GLN A 51 -14.52 11.63 -3.03
CA GLN A 51 -14.51 13.10 -3.08
C GLN A 51 -15.70 13.76 -2.37
N GLN A 52 -16.81 13.06 -2.13
CA GLN A 52 -17.95 13.62 -1.38
C GLN A 52 -17.70 13.85 0.12
N PHE A 53 -16.61 13.33 0.68
CA PHE A 53 -16.23 13.57 2.08
C PHE A 53 -15.56 14.94 2.31
N GLY A 54 -15.31 15.72 1.25
CA GLY A 54 -14.56 16.97 1.33
C GLY A 54 -15.33 18.23 1.73
N LEU A 55 -16.67 18.28 1.67
CA LEU A 55 -17.38 19.57 1.73
C LEU A 55 -18.61 19.66 2.65
N ASN A 56 -19.08 18.56 3.24
CA ASN A 56 -20.25 18.62 4.12
C ASN A 56 -19.88 18.31 5.58
N ASN A 57 -19.61 19.39 6.31
CA ASN A 57 -19.50 19.49 7.78
C ASN A 57 -18.11 19.20 8.38
N LEU A 58 -17.18 20.16 8.19
CA LEU A 58 -15.87 20.21 8.83
C LEU A 58 -15.93 20.19 10.38
N ASP A 59 -17.09 20.43 10.99
CA ASP A 59 -17.30 20.42 12.45
C ASP A 59 -18.07 19.20 12.99
N ALA A 60 -18.44 18.24 12.13
CA ALA A 60 -19.13 17.04 12.62
C ALA A 60 -18.19 16.15 13.45
N ASP A 61 -18.60 15.84 14.68
CA ASP A 61 -17.94 14.85 15.55
C ASP A 61 -17.96 13.47 14.86
N PRO A 62 -16.79 12.89 14.51
CA PRO A 62 -16.73 11.60 13.81
C PRO A 62 -17.39 10.47 14.61
N LEU A 63 -17.41 10.55 15.94
CA LEU A 63 -18.01 9.53 16.80
C LEU A 63 -19.54 9.51 16.73
N ARG A 64 -20.16 10.58 16.23
CA ARG A 64 -21.62 10.64 15.98
C ARG A 64 -22.00 10.27 14.55
N CYS A 65 -21.01 10.11 13.66
CA CYS A 65 -21.24 9.80 12.26
C CYS A 65 -21.37 8.29 12.02
N LYS A 66 -22.58 7.82 11.70
CA LYS A 66 -22.83 6.40 11.40
C LYS A 66 -21.99 5.87 10.24
N THR A 67 -21.76 6.69 9.22
CA THR A 67 -20.94 6.33 8.05
C THR A 67 -19.48 6.15 8.44
N TRP A 68 -18.92 7.05 9.25
CA TRP A 68 -17.55 6.91 9.78
C TRP A 68 -17.45 5.66 10.64
N LEU A 69 -18.39 5.43 11.57
CA LEU A 69 -18.43 4.23 12.41
C LEU A 69 -18.56 2.92 11.63
N ALA A 70 -19.01 2.94 10.37
CA ALA A 70 -19.13 1.75 9.54
C ALA A 70 -17.82 1.37 8.82
N GLN A 71 -16.84 2.28 8.75
CA GLN A 71 -15.58 2.07 8.06
C GLN A 71 -14.59 1.20 8.86
N LYS A 72 -13.62 0.60 8.15
CA LYS A 72 -12.44 -0.03 8.76
C LYS A 72 -11.42 1.06 9.09
N HIS A 73 -11.20 1.30 10.38
CA HIS A 73 -10.24 2.29 10.85
C HIS A 73 -8.87 1.69 11.10
N ILE A 74 -7.86 2.48 10.80
CA ILE A 74 -6.48 2.26 11.20
C ILE A 74 -5.98 3.55 11.84
N PHE A 75 -5.37 3.40 13.01
CA PHE A 75 -4.79 4.47 13.80
C PHE A 75 -3.34 4.14 14.11
N VAL A 76 -2.49 5.14 13.99
CA VAL A 76 -1.11 5.10 14.45
C VAL A 76 -0.92 6.21 15.46
N LEU A 77 -0.38 5.86 16.62
CA LEU A 77 -0.10 6.79 17.70
C LEU A 77 1.22 6.42 18.38
N SER A 78 1.85 7.40 19.01
CA SER A 78 3.04 7.16 19.82
C SER A 78 2.69 6.48 21.14
N GLN A 79 3.68 5.90 21.82
CA GLN A 79 3.54 5.42 23.20
C GLN A 79 3.07 6.50 24.20
N ALA A 80 3.27 7.78 23.88
CA ALA A 80 2.79 8.91 24.67
C ALA A 80 1.33 9.31 24.35
N GLY A 81 0.64 8.57 23.48
CA GLY A 81 -0.75 8.84 23.11
C GLY A 81 -0.92 9.88 22.00
N LYS A 82 0.17 10.45 21.49
CA LYS A 82 0.10 11.45 20.41
C LYS A 82 -0.34 10.79 19.10
N PRO A 83 -1.37 11.31 18.43
CA PRO A 83 -1.75 10.87 17.09
C PRO A 83 -0.61 11.04 16.07
N ILE A 84 -0.47 10.07 15.18
CA ILE A 84 0.51 10.08 14.08
C ILE A 84 -0.20 9.95 12.73
N TYR A 85 -1.20 9.07 12.64
CA TYR A 85 -1.99 8.87 11.43
C TYR A 85 -3.38 8.32 11.77
N SER A 86 -4.40 8.76 11.03
CA SER A 86 -5.72 8.14 11.00
C SER A 86 -6.24 7.99 9.58
N ARG A 87 -6.72 6.80 9.21
CA ARG A 87 -7.28 6.53 7.86
C ARG A 87 -8.45 7.45 7.50
N TYR A 88 -9.27 7.81 8.48
CA TYR A 88 -10.46 8.64 8.27
C TYR A 88 -10.62 9.66 9.39
N SER A 89 -10.97 10.89 9.01
CA SER A 89 -10.97 12.08 9.88
C SER A 89 -9.55 12.54 10.24
N SER A 90 -9.41 13.80 10.65
CA SER A 90 -8.12 14.34 11.05
C SER A 90 -7.71 13.82 12.42
N GLU A 91 -6.39 13.67 12.60
CA GLU A 91 -5.76 13.24 13.85
C GLU A 91 -6.14 14.17 15.01
N ASP A 92 -6.27 15.47 14.74
CA ASP A 92 -6.60 16.49 15.74
C ASP A 92 -8.00 16.29 16.34
N LYS A 93 -8.96 15.79 15.56
CA LYS A 93 -10.30 15.44 16.06
C LYS A 93 -10.30 14.15 16.89
N LEU A 94 -9.28 13.31 16.71
CA LEU A 94 -9.20 11.98 17.30
C LEU A 94 -8.22 11.89 18.48
N VAL A 95 -7.64 13.01 18.92
CA VAL A 95 -6.69 13.08 20.04
C VAL A 95 -7.23 12.37 21.29
N THR A 96 -8.48 12.66 21.68
CA THR A 96 -9.11 12.03 22.86
C THR A 96 -9.27 10.52 22.69
N VAL A 97 -9.69 10.07 21.50
CA VAL A 97 -9.88 8.64 21.19
C VAL A 97 -8.56 7.90 21.25
N MET A 98 -7.51 8.44 20.63
CA MET A 98 -6.17 7.86 20.66
C MET A 98 -5.54 7.89 22.06
N GLY A 99 -5.81 8.94 22.85
CA GLY A 99 -5.42 8.99 24.26
C GLY A 99 -6.05 7.86 25.08
N VAL A 100 -7.34 7.56 24.85
CA VAL A 100 -8.02 6.42 25.48
C VAL A 100 -7.42 5.09 25.01
N MET A 101 -7.14 4.92 23.72
CA MET A 101 -6.48 3.72 23.19
C MET A 101 -5.12 3.47 23.87
N GLN A 102 -4.32 4.53 24.04
CA GLN A 102 -3.03 4.43 24.73
C GLN A 102 -3.18 4.09 26.21
N ALA A 103 -4.15 4.68 26.91
CA ALA A 103 -4.39 4.42 28.33
C ALA A 103 -4.84 2.98 28.55
N LEU A 104 -5.76 2.48 27.71
CA LEU A 104 -6.18 1.08 27.71
C LEU A 104 -4.99 0.16 27.46
N GLY A 105 -4.12 0.50 26.50
CA GLY A 105 -2.93 -0.30 26.24
C GLY A 105 -1.93 -0.33 27.39
N SER A 106 -1.73 0.81 28.05
CA SER A 106 -0.84 0.92 29.20
C SER A 106 -1.36 0.15 30.42
N PHE A 107 -2.67 0.21 30.67
CA PHE A 107 -3.31 -0.50 31.78
C PHE A 107 -3.14 -2.02 31.66
N VAL A 108 -3.32 -2.55 30.46
CA VAL A 108 -3.18 -3.98 30.16
C VAL A 108 -1.75 -4.47 30.35
N GLN A 109 -0.78 -3.70 29.84
CA GLN A 109 0.63 -4.00 30.04
C GLN A 109 1.02 -4.06 31.52
N ALA A 110 0.47 -3.16 32.35
CA ALA A 110 0.72 -3.14 33.79
C ALA A 110 0.12 -4.35 34.53
N GLY A 111 -1.00 -4.89 34.04
CA GLY A 111 -1.66 -6.07 34.60
C GLY A 111 -1.03 -7.41 34.20
N ASN A 112 -0.02 -7.41 33.31
CA ASN A 112 0.44 -8.60 32.58
C ASN A 112 -0.73 -9.40 31.94
N ASP A 113 -1.83 -8.69 31.67
CA ASP A 113 -3.04 -9.23 31.08
C ASP A 113 -2.99 -8.95 29.57
N MET A 114 -3.80 -9.65 28.81
CA MET A 114 -3.91 -9.46 27.37
C MET A 114 -5.33 -9.01 27.08
N ILE A 115 -5.58 -7.69 26.93
CA ILE A 115 -6.63 -7.27 25.97
C ILE A 115 -6.31 -8.04 24.70
N ARG A 116 -7.31 -8.54 23.95
CA ARG A 116 -7.15 -9.29 22.69
C ARG A 116 -6.26 -8.54 21.68
N SER A 117 -4.97 -8.60 21.96
CA SER A 117 -3.87 -7.94 21.33
C SER A 117 -3.14 -9.04 20.65
N VAL A 118 -3.26 -9.05 19.34
CA VAL A 118 -2.58 -10.04 18.56
C VAL A 118 -1.13 -9.63 18.59
N HIS A 119 -0.28 -10.44 19.19
CA HIS A 119 1.15 -10.28 18.98
C HIS A 119 1.45 -10.82 17.58
N ALA A 120 1.92 -9.96 16.69
CA ALA A 120 2.39 -10.31 15.36
C ALA A 120 3.72 -11.08 15.39
N GLY A 121 3.80 -12.20 16.13
CA GLY A 121 5.05 -12.95 16.31
C GLY A 121 6.20 -12.06 16.84
N ASP A 122 7.39 -12.18 16.24
CA ASP A 122 8.59 -11.40 16.59
C ASP A 122 8.56 -9.93 16.10
N THR A 123 7.44 -9.46 15.54
CA THR A 123 7.38 -8.14 14.89
C THR A 123 7.22 -7.04 15.93
N ASN A 124 8.33 -6.36 16.27
CA ASN A 124 8.32 -5.20 17.15
C ASN A 124 8.12 -3.90 16.35
N PHE A 125 6.95 -3.25 16.46
CA PHE A 125 6.70 -1.90 15.89
C PHE A 125 7.40 -0.74 16.63
N GLY A 126 8.39 -1.06 17.47
CA GLY A 126 9.24 -0.10 18.16
C GLY A 126 8.49 0.89 19.07
N PRO A 127 8.61 2.21 18.85
CA PRO A 127 7.98 3.24 19.69
C PRO A 127 6.53 3.58 19.30
N LEU A 128 5.93 2.83 18.36
CA LEU A 128 4.61 3.11 17.81
C LEU A 128 3.58 2.11 18.34
N ILE A 129 2.36 2.57 18.51
CA ILE A 129 1.18 1.76 18.75
C ILE A 129 0.33 1.82 17.49
N LEU A 130 -0.03 0.66 16.96
CA LEU A 130 -0.87 0.52 15.78
C LEU A 130 -2.18 -0.15 16.20
N VAL A 131 -3.30 0.43 15.80
CA VAL A 131 -4.63 -0.02 16.19
C VAL A 131 -5.49 -0.13 14.95
N THR A 132 -6.28 -1.22 14.86
CA THR A 132 -7.34 -1.34 13.86
C THR A 132 -8.68 -1.60 14.52
N VAL A 133 -9.71 -0.96 13.99
CA VAL A 133 -11.10 -1.12 14.42
C VAL A 133 -11.94 -1.41 13.18
N LEU A 134 -12.64 -2.53 13.18
CA LEU A 134 -13.37 -3.02 12.03
C LEU A 134 -14.68 -3.68 12.45
N LYS A 135 -15.61 -3.75 11.48
CA LYS A 135 -16.87 -4.49 11.58
C LYS A 135 -16.95 -5.67 10.61
N THR A 136 -15.88 -5.90 9.86
CA THR A 136 -15.73 -6.97 8.86
C THR A 136 -15.30 -8.29 9.52
N LEU A 137 -15.31 -9.38 8.75
CA LEU A 137 -14.93 -10.73 9.20
C LEU A 137 -13.45 -11.06 8.95
N GLU A 138 -12.59 -10.04 8.88
CA GLU A 138 -11.16 -10.26 8.66
C GLU A 138 -10.53 -10.99 9.85
N SER A 139 -9.69 -11.97 9.53
CA SER A 139 -8.94 -12.71 10.54
C SER A 139 -7.91 -11.82 11.21
N VAL A 140 -7.59 -12.18 12.44
CA VAL A 140 -6.51 -11.59 13.23
C VAL A 140 -5.20 -11.47 12.42
N GLN A 141 -4.83 -12.50 11.65
CA GLN A 141 -3.61 -12.53 10.85
C GLN A 141 -3.64 -11.52 9.71
N GLN A 142 -4.80 -11.34 9.06
CA GLN A 142 -4.97 -10.33 8.01
C GLN A 142 -4.81 -8.92 8.58
N LEU A 143 -5.31 -8.68 9.79
CA LEU A 143 -5.19 -7.39 10.45
C LEU A 143 -3.74 -7.08 10.84
N VAL A 144 -3.04 -8.05 11.43
CA VAL A 144 -1.61 -7.95 11.72
C VAL A 144 -0.81 -7.64 10.46
N LEU A 145 -1.12 -8.31 9.35
CA LEU A 145 -0.45 -8.09 8.08
C LEU A 145 -0.66 -6.64 7.60
N GLN A 146 -1.90 -6.13 7.65
CA GLN A 146 -2.20 -4.75 7.27
C GLN A 146 -1.47 -3.74 8.15
N LEU A 147 -1.48 -3.92 9.47
CA LEU A 147 -0.74 -3.07 10.40
C LEU A 147 0.77 -3.12 10.14
N SER A 148 1.30 -4.30 9.81
CA SER A 148 2.71 -4.47 9.44
C SER A 148 3.08 -3.70 8.17
N TYR A 149 2.19 -3.67 7.17
CA TYR A 149 2.39 -2.87 5.95
C TYR A 149 2.37 -1.38 6.25
N VAL A 150 1.45 -0.90 7.10
CA VAL A 150 1.40 0.50 7.54
C VAL A 150 2.70 0.89 8.26
N TYR A 151 3.18 0.03 9.16
CA TYR A 151 4.46 0.26 9.83
C TYR A 151 5.63 0.32 8.85
N ASN A 152 5.70 -0.64 7.91
CA ASN A 152 6.74 -0.66 6.89
C ASN A 152 6.68 0.57 5.97
N GLN A 153 5.49 1.12 5.69
CA GLN A 153 5.33 2.36 4.94
C GLN A 153 5.79 3.59 5.70
N ILE A 154 5.65 3.62 7.03
CA ILE A 154 6.27 4.67 7.86
C ILE A 154 7.79 4.53 7.81
N LEU A 155 8.30 3.31 7.92
CA LEU A 155 9.73 3.04 7.83
C LEU A 155 10.29 3.37 6.45
N SER A 156 9.55 3.20 5.35
CA SER A 156 10.06 3.53 4.02
C SER A 156 10.37 5.02 3.85
N VAL A 157 9.70 5.87 4.63
CA VAL A 157 9.93 7.32 4.69
C VAL A 157 11.04 7.67 5.69
N LEU A 158 11.04 7.06 6.88
CA LEU A 158 11.90 7.49 7.99
C LEU A 158 13.09 6.59 8.33
N THR A 159 13.09 5.31 8.01
CA THR A 159 13.97 4.27 8.57
C THR A 159 13.74 3.97 10.06
N GLN A 160 14.10 2.76 10.48
CA GLN A 160 14.10 2.30 11.87
C GLN A 160 15.11 3.09 12.72
N SER A 161 16.29 3.40 12.16
CA SER A 161 17.34 4.14 12.85
C SER A 161 16.89 5.56 13.22
N GLN A 162 16.28 6.29 12.28
CA GLN A 162 15.78 7.65 12.59
C GLN A 162 14.61 7.59 13.57
N LEU A 163 13.65 6.68 13.38
CA LEU A 163 12.52 6.50 14.29
C LEU A 163 13.00 6.25 15.73
N THR A 164 13.94 5.32 15.89
CA THR A 164 14.52 4.97 17.19
C THR A 164 15.30 6.14 17.78
N ARG A 165 16.12 6.83 16.98
CA ARG A 165 16.93 7.98 17.42
C ARG A 165 16.05 9.13 17.92
N VAL A 166 14.99 9.46 17.18
CA VAL A 166 14.07 10.55 17.51
C VAL A 166 13.40 10.30 18.85
N TYR A 167 12.85 9.10 19.07
CA TYR A 167 12.19 8.77 20.33
C TYR A 167 13.16 8.55 21.50
N LYS A 168 14.40 8.11 21.24
CA LYS A 168 15.46 8.06 22.27
C LYS A 168 15.84 9.46 22.75
N GLN A 169 15.99 10.41 21.83
CA GLN A 169 16.38 11.79 22.16
C GLN A 169 15.21 12.61 22.73
N ARG A 170 14.00 12.40 22.21
CA ARG A 170 12.79 13.16 22.54
C ARG A 170 11.60 12.22 22.63
N ARG A 171 11.35 11.65 23.82
CA ARG A 171 10.25 10.70 24.05
C ARG A 171 8.87 11.25 23.65
N ASN A 172 8.66 12.56 23.77
CA ASN A 172 7.41 13.23 23.44
C ASN A 172 7.45 13.95 22.07
N PHE A 173 8.30 13.51 21.14
CA PHE A 173 8.34 14.10 19.79
C PHE A 173 7.04 13.84 19.02
N ASP A 174 6.60 14.82 18.22
CA ASP A 174 5.45 14.67 17.30
C ASP A 174 5.97 14.17 15.95
N LEU A 175 5.75 12.88 15.66
CA LEU A 175 6.26 12.22 14.47
C LEU A 175 5.60 12.72 13.17
N ARG A 176 4.40 13.33 13.25
CA ARG A 176 3.72 13.90 12.08
C ARG A 176 4.60 14.91 11.34
N ARG A 177 5.46 15.61 12.08
CA ARG A 177 6.45 16.57 11.55
C ARG A 177 7.46 15.95 10.59
N LEU A 178 7.72 14.65 10.68
CA LEU A 178 8.62 13.93 9.79
C LEU A 178 7.86 13.19 8.68
N LEU A 179 6.56 12.98 8.84
CA LEU A 179 5.70 12.30 7.86
C LEU A 179 4.88 13.27 7.00
N THR A 180 5.01 14.58 7.21
CA THR A 180 4.23 15.60 6.52
C THR A 180 4.35 15.45 5.00
N GLY A 181 3.22 15.29 4.33
CA GLY A 181 3.11 15.08 2.88
C GLY A 181 3.26 13.62 2.43
N SER A 182 3.61 12.71 3.33
CA SER A 182 3.79 11.27 3.07
C SER A 182 2.60 10.43 3.54
N GLU A 183 1.60 11.03 4.20
CA GLU A 183 0.39 10.36 4.68
C GLU A 183 -0.39 9.72 3.52
N ARG A 184 -0.38 10.38 2.36
CA ARG A 184 -0.98 9.88 1.11
C ARG A 184 -0.47 8.49 0.71
N PHE A 185 0.77 8.15 1.05
CA PHE A 185 1.34 6.84 0.76
C PHE A 185 0.69 5.76 1.63
N ILE A 186 0.35 6.08 2.87
CA ILE A 186 -0.37 5.17 3.77
C ILE A 186 -1.81 5.03 3.29
N ASP A 187 -2.47 6.13 2.93
CA ASP A 187 -3.85 6.09 2.39
C ASP A 187 -3.94 5.23 1.13
N HIS A 188 -3.04 5.47 0.18
CA HIS A 188 -2.97 4.70 -1.06
C HIS A 188 -2.68 3.22 -0.78
N LEU A 189 -1.73 2.91 0.10
CA LEU A 189 -1.39 1.53 0.47
C LEU A 189 -2.59 0.77 1.04
N LEU A 190 -3.35 1.41 1.92
CA LEU A 190 -4.53 0.79 2.53
C LEU A 190 -5.63 0.53 1.49
N ASN A 191 -5.85 1.46 0.58
CA ASN A 191 -6.81 1.28 -0.52
C ASN A 191 -6.33 0.20 -1.51
N PHE A 192 -5.02 0.12 -1.74
CA PHE A 192 -4.41 -0.89 -2.60
C PHE A 192 -4.56 -2.29 -1.99
N MET A 193 -4.27 -2.45 -0.70
CA MET A 193 -4.45 -3.72 0.02
C MET A 193 -5.91 -4.20 0.04
N ASP A 194 -6.88 -3.29 0.05
CA ASP A 194 -8.30 -3.67 0.01
C ASP A 194 -8.72 -4.27 -1.35
N ARG A 195 -7.95 -4.05 -2.42
CA ARG A 195 -8.26 -4.48 -3.80
C ARG A 195 -7.32 -5.55 -4.35
N GLU A 196 -6.12 -5.69 -3.78
CA GLU A 196 -5.06 -6.53 -4.33
C GLU A 196 -4.75 -7.73 -3.42
N PRO A 197 -5.09 -8.97 -3.82
CA PRO A 197 -4.82 -10.17 -3.03
C PRO A 197 -3.32 -10.50 -2.90
N ALA A 198 -2.45 -9.96 -3.76
CA ALA A 198 -1.01 -10.22 -3.71
C ALA A 198 -0.37 -9.91 -2.35
N PHE A 199 -0.89 -8.89 -1.64
CA PHE A 199 -0.46 -8.54 -0.28
C PHE A 199 -0.65 -9.71 0.69
N PHE A 200 -1.84 -10.30 0.70
CA PHE A 200 -2.18 -11.43 1.57
C PHE A 200 -1.38 -12.69 1.23
N LEU A 201 -1.14 -12.92 -0.05
CA LEU A 201 -0.38 -14.08 -0.52
C LEU A 201 1.14 -13.91 -0.36
N GLY A 202 1.62 -12.72 0.01
CA GLY A 202 3.05 -12.39 -0.02
C GLY A 202 3.65 -12.56 -1.43
N ALA A 203 2.85 -12.37 -2.46
CA ALA A 203 3.20 -12.56 -3.87
C ALA A 203 3.36 -11.21 -4.56
N ILE A 204 3.86 -11.21 -5.80
CA ILE A 204 3.94 -10.02 -6.66
C ILE A 204 3.19 -10.27 -7.95
N LYS A 205 2.27 -9.35 -8.28
CA LYS A 205 1.56 -9.38 -9.55
C LYS A 205 2.52 -9.03 -10.69
N CYS A 206 2.77 -9.98 -11.57
CA CYS A 206 3.61 -9.78 -12.75
C CYS A 206 2.73 -9.46 -13.96
N LEU A 207 3.26 -8.68 -14.91
CA LEU A 207 2.63 -8.50 -16.21
C LEU A 207 2.82 -9.81 -17.02
N PRO A 208 1.75 -10.46 -17.50
CA PRO A 208 1.86 -11.63 -18.37
C PRO A 208 2.59 -11.23 -19.65
N LEU A 209 3.67 -11.93 -20.00
CA LEU A 209 4.48 -11.63 -21.18
C LEU A 209 5.05 -12.95 -21.70
N LEU A 210 5.24 -13.04 -23.03
CA LEU A 210 5.97 -14.16 -23.63
C LEU A 210 7.37 -14.28 -23.02
N PRO A 211 7.86 -15.49 -22.69
CA PRO A 211 9.18 -15.67 -22.08
C PRO A 211 10.31 -14.99 -22.86
N ALA A 212 10.32 -15.17 -24.19
CA ALA A 212 11.30 -14.55 -25.08
C ALA A 212 11.31 -13.01 -25.01
N MET A 213 10.12 -12.39 -24.86
CA MET A 213 10.01 -10.95 -24.67
C MET A 213 10.60 -10.54 -23.31
N ARG A 214 10.20 -11.20 -22.22
CA ARG A 214 10.73 -10.88 -20.88
C ARG A 214 12.25 -11.04 -20.82
N ASP A 215 12.78 -12.07 -21.47
CA ASP A 215 14.23 -12.31 -21.56
C ASP A 215 14.92 -11.18 -22.34
N ALA A 216 14.38 -10.77 -23.49
CA ALA A 216 14.93 -9.66 -24.28
C ALA A 216 14.95 -8.33 -23.48
N ILE A 217 13.86 -8.00 -22.79
CA ILE A 217 13.77 -6.83 -21.91
C ILE A 217 14.83 -6.92 -20.81
N THR A 218 14.92 -8.07 -20.14
CA THR A 218 15.86 -8.31 -19.05
C THR A 218 17.31 -8.17 -19.52
N GLN A 219 17.66 -8.76 -20.67
CA GLN A 219 19.00 -8.63 -21.26
C GLN A 219 19.34 -7.19 -21.63
N THR A 220 18.37 -6.43 -22.15
CA THR A 220 18.57 -5.01 -22.47
C THR A 220 18.89 -4.21 -21.21
N ILE A 221 18.13 -4.42 -20.12
CA ILE A 221 18.41 -3.78 -18.83
C ILE A 221 19.80 -4.18 -18.29
N VAL A 222 20.16 -5.46 -18.37
CA VAL A 222 21.48 -5.94 -17.93
C VAL A 222 22.62 -5.30 -18.74
N GLN A 223 22.48 -5.18 -20.06
CA GLN A 223 23.50 -4.59 -20.93
C GLN A 223 23.69 -3.09 -20.67
N THR A 224 22.58 -2.36 -20.48
CA THR A 224 22.61 -0.91 -20.22
C THR A 224 23.06 -0.60 -18.79
N CYS A 225 22.48 -1.29 -17.81
CA CYS A 225 22.64 -0.94 -16.40
C CYS A 225 23.75 -1.73 -15.69
N GLY A 226 24.21 -2.87 -16.24
CA GLY A 226 25.16 -3.76 -15.59
C GLY A 226 26.57 -3.18 -15.40
N LYS A 227 26.88 -2.07 -16.09
CA LYS A 227 28.16 -1.34 -15.95
C LYS A 227 28.12 -0.30 -14.81
N ILE A 228 26.93 0.00 -14.29
CA ILE A 228 26.74 1.04 -13.28
C ILE A 228 27.17 0.48 -11.92
N LYS A 229 28.18 1.11 -11.32
CA LYS A 229 28.67 0.73 -10.00
C LYS A 229 27.59 0.95 -8.95
N ASN A 230 27.54 0.08 -7.95
CA ASN A 230 26.63 0.16 -6.80
C ASN A 230 25.12 0.12 -7.12
N LEU A 231 24.72 -0.11 -8.37
CA LEU A 231 23.33 -0.38 -8.72
C LEU A 231 22.91 -1.74 -8.16
N VAL A 232 21.94 -1.73 -7.24
CA VAL A 232 21.49 -2.92 -6.51
C VAL A 232 20.33 -3.59 -7.24
N PHE A 233 19.33 -2.79 -7.63
CA PHE A 233 18.11 -3.26 -8.30
C PHE A 233 17.78 -2.37 -9.50
N ALA A 234 17.36 -2.98 -10.60
CA ALA A 234 16.67 -2.32 -11.70
C ALA A 234 15.31 -3.00 -11.87
N ILE A 235 14.24 -2.23 -11.70
CA ILE A 235 12.87 -2.72 -11.61
C ILE A 235 12.06 -2.04 -12.72
N LEU A 236 11.47 -2.83 -13.60
CA LEU A 236 10.58 -2.33 -14.63
C LEU A 236 9.15 -2.70 -14.28
N LEU A 237 8.29 -1.70 -14.18
CA LEU A 237 6.89 -1.80 -13.80
C LEU A 237 6.01 -1.28 -14.94
N ALA A 238 4.80 -1.80 -15.08
CA ALA A 238 3.75 -1.18 -15.88
C ALA A 238 2.39 -1.44 -15.25
N ASN A 239 1.54 -0.41 -15.16
CA ASN A 239 0.19 -0.49 -14.57
C ASN A 239 0.16 -1.24 -13.23
N ASN A 240 1.08 -0.90 -12.33
CA ASN A 240 1.21 -1.52 -11.01
C ASN A 240 1.50 -3.05 -11.05
N GLN A 241 2.10 -3.53 -12.14
CA GLN A 241 2.55 -4.92 -12.32
C GLN A 241 4.05 -4.97 -12.62
N LEU A 242 4.72 -6.02 -12.14
CA LEU A 242 6.14 -6.25 -12.39
C LEU A 242 6.37 -6.83 -13.79
N ILE A 243 7.16 -6.15 -14.61
CA ILE A 243 7.66 -6.67 -15.89
C ILE A 243 8.94 -7.47 -15.66
N THR A 244 9.95 -6.87 -15.03
CA THR A 244 11.19 -7.60 -14.71
C THR A 244 11.94 -6.94 -13.56
N LEU A 245 12.73 -7.73 -12.86
CA LEU A 245 13.61 -7.33 -11.77
C LEU A 245 15.01 -7.86 -12.06
N VAL A 246 15.94 -6.95 -12.36
CA VAL A 246 17.36 -7.24 -12.45
C VAL A 246 18.02 -6.82 -11.13
N ARG A 247 18.93 -7.65 -10.63
CA ARG A 247 19.58 -7.41 -9.33
C ARG A 247 21.00 -7.95 -9.30
N MET A 248 21.82 -7.44 -8.39
CA MET A 248 23.07 -8.11 -8.05
C MET A 248 22.78 -9.46 -7.40
N LYS A 249 23.49 -10.52 -7.79
CA LYS A 249 23.24 -11.91 -7.35
C LYS A 249 23.18 -12.10 -5.83
N LYS A 250 23.95 -11.32 -5.07
CA LYS A 250 24.02 -11.40 -3.60
C LYS A 250 22.80 -10.82 -2.88
N PHE A 251 21.98 -10.05 -3.57
CA PHE A 251 20.88 -9.31 -2.97
C PHE A 251 19.54 -9.87 -3.43
N PHE A 252 18.57 -9.84 -2.53
CA PHE A 252 17.21 -10.27 -2.74
C PHE A 252 16.29 -9.16 -2.23
N ILE A 253 15.16 -8.97 -2.89
CA ILE A 253 14.14 -8.02 -2.44
C ILE A 253 12.92 -8.82 -2.00
N HIS A 254 12.39 -8.48 -0.83
CA HIS A 254 11.21 -9.14 -0.29
C HIS A 254 9.95 -8.60 -0.97
N PRO A 255 8.89 -9.41 -1.18
CA PRO A 255 7.63 -8.95 -1.78
C PRO A 255 7.03 -7.72 -1.09
N ALA A 256 7.07 -7.68 0.25
CA ALA A 256 6.61 -6.51 1.00
C ALA A 256 7.31 -5.19 0.63
N ASP A 257 8.63 -5.22 0.33
CA ASP A 257 9.36 -4.04 -0.10
C ASP A 257 9.03 -3.66 -1.55
N LEU A 258 8.80 -4.65 -2.42
CA LEU A 258 8.29 -4.40 -3.77
C LEU A 258 6.90 -3.76 -3.76
N HIS A 259 6.02 -4.15 -2.84
CA HIS A 259 4.73 -3.49 -2.67
C HIS A 259 4.86 -2.03 -2.25
N LEU A 260 5.83 -1.68 -1.41
CA LEU A 260 6.10 -0.28 -1.06
C LEU A 260 6.61 0.52 -2.26
N ILE A 261 7.42 -0.09 -3.11
CA ILE A 261 7.89 0.52 -4.36
C ILE A 261 6.73 0.74 -5.33
N LEU A 262 5.90 -0.29 -5.55
CA LEU A 262 4.68 -0.22 -6.36
C LEU A 262 3.77 0.90 -5.86
N ASN A 263 3.53 0.95 -4.54
CA ASN A 263 2.75 1.99 -3.89
C ASN A 263 3.36 3.38 -4.09
N LEU A 264 4.68 3.54 -3.94
CA LEU A 264 5.38 4.81 -4.16
C LEU A 264 5.18 5.33 -5.58
N VAL A 265 5.32 4.46 -6.58
CA VAL A 265 5.20 4.82 -8.00
C VAL A 265 3.76 5.20 -8.33
N ASP A 266 2.79 4.37 -7.93
CA ASP A 266 1.38 4.54 -8.27
C ASP A 266 0.76 5.77 -7.56
N SER A 267 1.26 6.12 -6.38
CA SER A 267 0.80 7.29 -5.61
C SER A 267 1.51 8.61 -5.97
N SER A 268 2.45 8.60 -6.92
CA SER A 268 3.29 9.75 -7.25
C SER A 268 3.13 10.18 -8.72
N GLU A 269 2.04 10.89 -9.01
CA GLU A 269 1.74 11.42 -10.36
C GLU A 269 2.89 12.24 -10.98
N SER A 270 3.67 12.95 -10.16
CA SER A 270 4.81 13.75 -10.62
C SER A 270 5.90 12.92 -11.32
N PHE A 271 5.97 11.60 -11.07
CA PHE A 271 6.94 10.74 -11.74
C PHE A 271 6.61 10.51 -13.22
N LYS A 272 5.34 10.66 -13.62
CA LYS A 272 4.92 10.47 -15.02
C LYS A 272 5.45 11.56 -15.95
N THR A 273 5.61 12.78 -15.43
CA THR A 273 6.00 13.95 -16.22
C THR A 273 7.49 14.28 -16.14
N ALA A 274 8.19 13.80 -15.10
CA ALA A 274 9.60 14.09 -14.90
C ALA A 274 10.32 12.92 -14.24
N GLU A 275 11.63 12.81 -14.51
CA GLU A 275 12.47 11.91 -13.71
C GLU A 275 12.61 12.41 -12.28
N SER A 276 12.73 11.48 -11.33
CA SER A 276 12.82 11.79 -9.92
C SER A 276 13.97 11.06 -9.25
N TRP A 277 14.61 11.76 -8.30
CA TRP A 277 15.56 11.20 -7.36
C TRP A 277 14.91 11.13 -5.98
N THR A 278 14.51 9.93 -5.57
CA THR A 278 13.74 9.74 -4.34
C THR A 278 14.48 8.83 -3.37
N PRO A 279 14.74 9.27 -2.12
CA PRO A 279 15.20 8.37 -1.08
C PRO A 279 14.05 7.44 -0.65
N ILE A 280 14.34 6.16 -0.49
CA ILE A 280 13.39 5.16 0.00
C ILE A 280 14.10 4.15 0.90
N CYS A 281 13.55 3.89 2.08
CA CYS A 281 13.94 2.75 2.89
C CYS A 281 13.14 1.52 2.47
N LEU A 282 13.81 0.38 2.39
CA LEU A 282 13.20 -0.92 2.10
C LEU A 282 13.31 -1.78 3.36
N PRO A 283 12.28 -1.81 4.23
CA PRO A 283 12.40 -2.34 5.59
C PRO A 283 12.81 -3.81 5.70
N LYS A 284 12.51 -4.64 4.71
CA LYS A 284 12.92 -6.05 4.70
C LYS A 284 14.30 -6.27 4.08
N PHE A 285 14.78 -5.33 3.26
CA PHE A 285 16.14 -5.32 2.72
C PHE A 285 17.15 -4.73 3.71
N ASP A 286 16.92 -3.49 4.14
CA ASP A 286 17.66 -2.80 5.20
C ASP A 286 16.78 -1.74 5.84
N SER A 287 16.29 -2.02 7.06
CA SER A 287 15.42 -1.12 7.81
C SER A 287 16.14 0.11 8.37
N ASN A 288 17.46 0.16 8.39
CA ASN A 288 18.22 1.28 8.96
C ASN A 288 18.78 2.23 7.90
N GLY A 289 18.80 1.80 6.64
CA GLY A 289 19.35 2.51 5.49
C GLY A 289 18.29 3.13 4.59
N LEU A 290 18.69 4.21 3.90
CA LEU A 290 17.98 4.70 2.72
C LEU A 290 18.71 4.19 1.48
N MET A 291 17.95 3.74 0.50
CA MET A 291 18.40 3.63 -0.88
C MET A 291 17.98 4.87 -1.64
N HIS A 292 18.69 5.19 -2.69
CA HIS A 292 18.30 6.23 -3.62
C HIS A 292 17.75 5.59 -4.90
N GLY A 293 16.54 6.00 -5.26
CA GLY A 293 15.87 5.57 -6.48
C GLY A 293 15.87 6.65 -7.53
N HIS A 294 16.41 6.34 -8.71
CA HIS A 294 16.07 7.07 -9.93
C HIS A 294 14.80 6.46 -10.49
N VAL A 295 13.75 7.26 -10.60
CA VAL A 295 12.42 6.86 -11.07
C VAL A 295 12.11 7.60 -12.36
N SER A 296 11.76 6.87 -13.41
CA SER A 296 11.40 7.51 -14.67
C SER A 296 10.51 6.63 -15.54
N TYR A 297 9.55 7.27 -16.22
CA TYR A 297 8.75 6.61 -17.25
C TYR A 297 9.52 6.60 -18.58
N LEU A 298 9.32 5.54 -19.36
CA LEU A 298 10.08 5.28 -20.59
C LEU A 298 9.64 6.14 -21.79
N ALA A 299 8.39 6.59 -21.80
CA ALA A 299 7.82 7.50 -22.81
C ALA A 299 6.57 8.20 -22.25
N GLU A 300 6.18 9.36 -22.81
CA GLU A 300 5.04 10.16 -22.35
C GLU A 300 3.71 9.39 -22.41
N ASP A 301 3.50 8.59 -23.46
CA ASP A 301 2.28 7.79 -23.64
C ASP A 301 2.38 6.37 -23.04
N CYS A 302 3.44 6.07 -22.29
CA CYS A 302 3.71 4.72 -21.80
C CYS A 302 3.60 4.61 -20.28
N GLN A 303 2.84 3.62 -19.81
CA GLN A 303 2.73 3.30 -18.39
C GLN A 303 3.94 2.55 -17.82
N ALA A 304 4.98 2.32 -18.63
CA ALA A 304 6.19 1.62 -18.20
C ALA A 304 7.13 2.54 -17.42
N CYS A 305 7.36 2.20 -16.16
CA CYS A 305 8.20 2.92 -15.22
C CYS A 305 9.44 2.09 -14.86
N LEU A 306 10.63 2.67 -15.08
CA LEU A 306 11.90 2.11 -14.68
C LEU A 306 12.36 2.74 -13.36
N LEU A 307 12.67 1.90 -12.38
CA LEU A 307 13.29 2.27 -11.13
C LEU A 307 14.69 1.65 -11.01
N LEU A 308 15.68 2.51 -10.77
CA LEU A 308 17.06 2.10 -10.53
C LEU A 308 17.43 2.45 -9.08
N LEU A 309 17.64 1.43 -8.25
CA LEU A 309 17.92 1.59 -6.82
C LEU A 309 19.40 1.33 -6.51
N THR A 310 20.02 2.30 -5.84
CA THR A 310 21.43 2.28 -5.44
C THR A 310 21.57 2.66 -3.97
N VAL A 311 22.70 2.28 -3.37
CA VAL A 311 23.12 2.76 -2.03
C VAL A 311 24.03 3.99 -2.11
N ASP A 312 24.39 4.40 -3.32
CA ASP A 312 25.25 5.53 -3.61
C ASP A 312 24.41 6.78 -3.92
N GLY A 313 24.54 7.83 -3.11
CA GLY A 313 23.74 9.05 -3.24
C GLY A 313 24.18 9.96 -4.39
N ASP A 314 25.40 9.78 -4.91
CA ASP A 314 26.04 10.72 -5.82
C ASP A 314 25.96 10.30 -7.30
N VAL A 315 25.27 9.19 -7.61
CA VAL A 315 25.21 8.61 -8.96
C VAL A 315 23.97 9.01 -9.77
N PHE A 316 23.26 10.08 -9.38
CA PHE A 316 22.05 10.54 -10.08
C PHE A 316 22.28 10.72 -11.58
N PHE A 317 23.32 11.48 -11.98
CA PHE A 317 23.59 11.76 -13.40
C PHE A 317 23.93 10.49 -14.19
N THR A 318 24.70 9.57 -13.60
CA THR A 318 25.01 8.28 -14.23
C THR A 318 23.75 7.45 -14.48
N LEU A 319 22.77 7.49 -13.57
CA LEU A 319 21.50 6.79 -13.72
C LEU A 319 20.55 7.50 -14.71
N SER A 320 20.53 8.84 -14.72
CA SER A 320 19.78 9.62 -15.70
C SER A 320 20.30 9.39 -17.12
N GLU A 321 21.63 9.34 -17.32
CA GLU A 321 22.23 8.97 -18.61
C GLU A 321 21.86 7.54 -19.02
N ALA A 322 21.86 6.59 -18.07
CA ALA A 322 21.47 5.21 -18.35
C ALA A 322 20.02 5.07 -18.82
N LYS A 323 19.12 5.96 -18.36
CA LYS A 323 17.76 6.12 -18.91
C LYS A 323 17.79 6.74 -20.31
N GLN A 324 18.57 7.81 -20.50
CA GLN A 324 18.67 8.54 -21.77
C GLN A 324 19.31 7.74 -22.90
N VAL A 325 19.96 6.61 -22.61
CA VAL A 325 20.39 5.69 -23.65
C VAL A 325 19.16 5.33 -24.49
N HIS A 326 19.10 5.88 -25.70
CA HIS A 326 18.18 5.62 -26.81
C HIS A 326 18.11 4.14 -27.24
N THR A 327 18.32 3.21 -26.32
CA THR A 327 18.31 1.77 -26.52
C THR A 327 17.18 1.15 -25.72
N LEU A 328 16.85 1.55 -24.48
CA LEU A 328 15.76 0.88 -23.76
C LEU A 328 14.38 1.21 -24.36
N SER A 329 13.98 2.48 -24.39
CA SER A 329 12.71 2.89 -25.00
C SER A 329 12.68 2.56 -26.50
N HIS A 330 13.77 2.83 -27.21
CA HIS A 330 13.88 2.56 -28.65
C HIS A 330 13.91 1.06 -28.98
N THR A 331 14.63 0.20 -28.25
CA THR A 331 14.62 -1.27 -28.48
C THR A 331 13.26 -1.86 -28.09
N LEU A 332 12.59 -1.32 -27.07
CA LEU A 332 11.21 -1.69 -26.76
C LEU A 332 10.22 -1.23 -27.84
N GLN A 333 10.42 -0.04 -28.42
CA GLN A 333 9.60 0.49 -29.52
C GLN A 333 9.84 -0.25 -30.83
N THR A 334 11.10 -0.39 -31.25
CA THR A 334 11.50 -1.08 -32.50
C THR A 334 11.24 -2.58 -32.45
N GLY A 335 11.27 -3.20 -31.27
CA GLY A 335 10.86 -4.58 -31.08
C GLY A 335 9.34 -4.79 -30.97
N GLY A 336 8.53 -3.72 -31.02
CA GLY A 336 7.06 -3.79 -30.86
C GLY A 336 6.56 -4.08 -29.45
N TRP A 337 7.48 -4.26 -28.49
CA TRP A 337 7.18 -4.65 -27.11
C TRP A 337 6.53 -3.53 -26.30
N LEU A 338 6.85 -2.26 -26.60
CA LEU A 338 6.18 -1.11 -25.98
C LEU A 338 4.70 -1.09 -26.34
N TRP A 339 4.37 -1.38 -27.61
CA TRP A 339 3.00 -1.49 -28.09
C TRP A 339 2.24 -2.64 -27.43
N LEU A 340 2.88 -3.80 -27.23
CA LEU A 340 2.27 -4.93 -26.53
C LEU A 340 2.00 -4.61 -25.05
N ILE A 341 2.94 -3.97 -24.36
CA ILE A 341 2.74 -3.48 -22.99
C ILE A 341 1.57 -2.49 -22.97
N LEU A 342 1.51 -1.55 -23.92
CA LEU A 342 0.40 -0.59 -24.04
C LEU A 342 -0.96 -1.29 -24.23
N MET A 343 -1.05 -2.27 -25.13
CA MET A 343 -2.29 -2.99 -25.41
C MET A 343 -2.76 -3.86 -24.24
N ASP A 344 -1.85 -4.53 -23.53
CA ASP A 344 -2.19 -5.30 -22.32
C ASP A 344 -2.66 -4.37 -21.20
N THR A 345 -2.02 -3.20 -21.02
CA THR A 345 -2.44 -2.24 -19.99
C THR A 345 -3.79 -1.57 -20.28
N GLN A 346 -4.25 -1.59 -21.53
CA GLN A 346 -5.57 -1.10 -21.95
C GLN A 346 -6.67 -2.18 -21.95
N GLY A 347 -6.34 -3.43 -21.56
CA GLY A 347 -7.31 -4.53 -21.48
C GLY A 347 -7.71 -5.11 -22.85
N ALA A 348 -6.89 -4.93 -23.90
CA ALA A 348 -7.25 -5.32 -25.27
C ALA A 348 -7.15 -6.84 -25.53
N PHE A 349 -6.51 -7.62 -24.66
CA PHE A 349 -6.36 -9.07 -24.86
C PHE A 349 -7.51 -9.92 -24.27
N ASP A 350 -8.44 -9.34 -23.50
CA ASP A 350 -9.63 -10.06 -23.00
C ASP A 350 -10.73 -10.24 -24.08
N SER A 351 -10.42 -9.98 -25.36
CA SER A 351 -11.39 -10.04 -26.47
C SER A 351 -10.94 -10.83 -27.71
N LEU A 352 -9.93 -11.70 -27.55
CA LEU A 352 -9.55 -12.74 -28.52
C LEU A 352 -9.58 -14.11 -27.84
#